data_AF-A0AAD5GWD6-F1
#
_entry.id   AF-A0AAD5GWD6-F1
#
_cell.length_a   1.000
_cell.length_b   1.000
_cell.length_c   1.000
_cell.angle_alpha   90.00
_cell.angle_beta   90.00
_cell.angle_gamma   90.00
#
_symmetry.space_group_name_H-M   'P 1'
#
loop_
_entity.id
_entity.type
_entity.pdbx_description
1 polymer ?
#
loop_
_entity_poly.entity_id
_entity_poly.type
_entity_poly.pdbx_seq_one_letter_code
_entity_poly.pdbx_strand_id
1 'polypeptide(L)'
;MSSSLASSLITSFPSTNTQRAIKTRTNPTHGFRVSCNAAPNDHNDSQKLVLPSVDRRNLLVGLGGLYTAANLTSLPEATAEPITTPDITSSSCKREVTSSIKDGAIRPRECCPPNLGKTVQDFKFPTENTVRMRWPAHKGTDKQVENYRKAIQAMRELPDNHPHSFNNQAKIHCAYCHGGYTQVDKDGNKTDIQVHNSWLFFPFHRLYLYFYERILGKLIDDPTFALPYWKWDDPEGMKIPDIFVPEYIKDIKNPLYDEYREAAHLPPAMVDLNFHGKEESFSNERQIACNLSAVYRELVRTEGDPLSFFGGKYVAGSAPVPNGDKSVSTVERGSHTAVHRWVGDSKLANHEDMGSRNYTYCPYWLPNHHAFGPEMDILF
;
A
#
# COMPACT_ATOMS: atom_id res chain seq x y z
N MET A 1 -90.68 -3.04 22.74
CA MET A 1 -90.28 -1.65 23.00
C MET A 1 -88.82 -1.68 23.39
N SER A 2 -87.84 -1.12 22.70
CA SER A 2 -87.79 -0.41 21.44
C SER A 2 -86.35 -0.60 20.91
N SER A 3 -86.25 -0.72 19.60
CA SER A 3 -85.05 -0.72 18.77
C SER A 3 -84.15 0.51 18.96
N SER A 4 -82.92 0.42 18.42
CA SER A 4 -82.03 1.50 17.92
C SER A 4 -80.73 1.65 18.70
N LEU A 5 -79.55 1.91 18.13
CA LEU A 5 -79.03 1.92 16.75
C LEU A 5 -77.51 1.95 16.94
N ALA A 6 -76.77 1.16 16.17
CA ALA A 6 -75.33 1.25 16.07
C ALA A 6 -74.96 2.55 15.34
N SER A 7 -74.12 3.38 15.95
CA SER A 7 -73.48 4.52 15.27
C SER A 7 -71.97 4.32 15.31
N SER A 8 -71.45 3.75 14.23
CA SER A 8 -70.04 3.78 13.87
C SER A 8 -69.70 5.21 13.45
N LEU A 9 -68.87 5.90 14.23
CA LEU A 9 -68.26 7.16 13.78
C LEU A 9 -67.10 6.83 12.83
N ILE A 10 -67.44 6.81 11.54
CA ILE A 10 -66.50 6.82 10.43
C ILE A 10 -65.92 8.22 10.36
N THR A 11 -64.68 8.41 10.83
CA THR A 11 -63.90 9.60 10.50
C THR A 11 -63.39 9.44 9.07
N SER A 12 -64.13 10.03 8.14
CA SER A 12 -63.73 10.22 6.75
C SER A 12 -62.52 11.16 6.70
N PHE A 13 -61.32 10.61 6.57
CA PHE A 13 -60.17 11.38 6.10
C PHE A 13 -60.39 11.70 4.62
N PRO A 14 -60.38 12.99 4.21
CA PRO A 14 -60.47 13.34 2.81
C PRO A 14 -59.20 12.85 2.09
N SER A 15 -59.39 11.91 1.18
CA SER A 15 -58.44 11.53 0.14
C SER A 15 -58.20 12.75 -0.78
N THR A 16 -57.24 13.59 -0.42
CA THR A 16 -56.63 14.52 -1.37
C THR A 16 -55.56 13.76 -2.15
N ASN A 17 -56.03 13.16 -3.24
CA ASN A 17 -55.20 12.60 -4.31
C ASN A 17 -54.47 13.76 -5.00
N THR A 18 -53.42 14.29 -4.35
CA THR A 18 -52.46 15.17 -5.00
C THR A 18 -51.35 14.29 -5.51
N GLN A 19 -51.49 13.88 -6.77
CA GLN A 19 -50.35 13.48 -7.58
C GLN A 19 -49.38 14.67 -7.60
N ARG A 20 -48.45 14.70 -6.64
CA ARG A 20 -47.20 15.42 -6.82
C ARG A 20 -46.44 14.64 -7.88
N ALA A 21 -46.79 14.89 -9.13
CA ALA A 21 -45.87 14.75 -10.23
C ALA A 21 -44.65 15.58 -9.85
N ILE A 22 -43.63 14.90 -9.30
CA ILE A 22 -42.28 15.45 -9.27
C ILE A 22 -41.95 15.59 -10.75
N LYS A 23 -42.20 16.78 -11.29
CA LYS A 23 -41.64 17.20 -12.56
C LYS A 23 -40.14 17.06 -12.37
N THR A 24 -39.59 15.96 -12.87
CA THR A 24 -38.19 15.87 -13.24
C THR A 24 -37.97 16.99 -14.25
N ARG A 25 -37.61 18.18 -13.74
CA ARG A 25 -36.79 19.09 -14.53
C ARG A 25 -35.47 18.37 -14.67
N THR A 26 -35.39 17.55 -15.72
CA THR A 26 -34.12 17.31 -16.39
C THR A 26 -33.58 18.70 -16.67
N ASN A 27 -32.59 19.15 -15.89
CA ASN A 27 -31.74 20.23 -16.36
C ASN A 27 -31.27 19.76 -17.73
N PRO A 28 -31.60 20.45 -18.83
CA PRO A 28 -30.97 20.13 -20.09
C PRO A 28 -29.48 20.23 -19.81
N THR A 29 -28.76 19.17 -20.13
CA THR A 29 -27.31 19.23 -20.27
C THR A 29 -27.03 20.51 -21.04
N HIS A 30 -26.37 21.47 -20.40
CA HIS A 30 -25.65 22.49 -21.15
C HIS A 30 -24.50 21.74 -21.82
N GLY A 31 -24.83 21.04 -22.91
CA GLY A 31 -23.88 20.61 -23.89
C GLY A 31 -23.24 21.89 -24.36
N PHE A 32 -21.98 22.09 -23.98
CA PHE A 32 -21.16 23.17 -24.50
C PHE A 32 -20.95 22.86 -25.99
N ARG A 33 -21.91 23.29 -26.82
CA ARG A 33 -21.81 23.23 -28.28
C ARG A 33 -20.84 24.32 -28.70
N VAL A 34 -19.59 23.94 -28.88
CA VAL A 34 -18.63 24.78 -29.62
C VAL A 34 -18.99 24.65 -31.09
N SER A 35 -19.65 25.67 -31.63
CA SER A 35 -19.78 25.84 -33.08
C SER A 35 -18.56 26.65 -33.55
N CYS A 36 -17.68 26.05 -34.34
CA CYS A 36 -16.61 26.77 -35.00
C CYS A 36 -17.19 27.55 -36.18
N ASN A 37 -17.58 28.80 -35.96
CA ASN A 37 -17.77 29.75 -37.05
C ASN A 37 -16.39 30.30 -37.42
N ALA A 38 -15.86 29.87 -38.56
CA ALA A 38 -14.74 30.56 -39.20
C ALA A 38 -15.26 31.86 -39.81
N ALA A 39 -14.78 33.00 -39.32
CA ALA A 39 -14.92 34.30 -39.99
C ALA A 39 -13.55 34.69 -40.60
N PRO A 40 -13.54 35.48 -41.69
CA PRO A 40 -12.42 35.57 -42.60
C PRO A 40 -11.25 36.39 -42.04
N ASN A 41 -10.05 36.05 -42.54
CA ASN A 41 -8.81 36.78 -42.33
C ASN A 41 -8.98 38.28 -42.61
N ASP A 42 -8.63 39.11 -41.62
CA ASP A 42 -8.12 40.45 -41.86
C ASP A 42 -6.82 40.66 -41.08
N HIS A 43 -5.79 41.02 -41.83
CA HIS A 43 -4.44 41.33 -41.38
C HIS A 43 -4.43 42.64 -40.58
N ASN A 44 -3.88 42.63 -39.36
CA ASN A 44 -3.00 43.72 -38.92
C ASN A 44 -2.13 43.36 -37.72
N ASP A 45 -0.89 43.81 -37.78
CA ASP A 45 0.22 43.55 -36.86
C ASP A 45 -0.03 44.04 -35.42
N SER A 46 0.11 43.14 -34.45
CA SER A 46 0.73 43.42 -33.15
C SER A 46 1.05 42.10 -32.45
N GLN A 47 2.31 41.91 -32.06
CA GLN A 47 2.86 40.69 -31.46
C GLN A 47 2.03 40.18 -30.27
N LYS A 48 1.30 39.09 -30.49
CA LYS A 48 0.69 38.27 -29.45
C LYS A 48 1.05 36.82 -29.74
N LEU A 49 1.89 36.23 -28.89
CA LEU A 49 2.28 34.82 -28.97
C LEU A 49 1.01 33.94 -28.92
N VAL A 50 0.63 33.41 -30.08
CA VAL A 50 -0.44 32.42 -30.23
C VAL A 50 0.15 31.05 -29.87
N LEU A 51 -0.19 30.52 -28.70
CA LEU A 51 -0.01 29.09 -28.44
C LEU A 51 -1.09 28.31 -29.22
N PRO A 52 -0.73 27.29 -30.03
CA PRO A 52 -1.71 26.33 -30.50
C PRO A 52 -2.24 25.52 -29.31
N SER A 53 -3.52 25.17 -29.33
CA SER A 53 -4.12 24.33 -28.28
C SER A 53 -3.44 22.95 -28.25
N VAL A 54 -2.65 22.71 -27.21
CA VAL A 54 -2.02 21.40 -26.97
C VAL A 54 -2.90 20.62 -25.99
N ASP A 55 -3.36 19.46 -26.43
CA ASP A 55 -4.10 18.49 -25.60
C ASP A 55 -3.21 18.01 -24.43
N ARG A 56 -3.80 17.86 -23.23
CA ARG A 56 -3.07 17.59 -21.97
C ARG A 56 -2.25 16.29 -22.00
N ARG A 57 -2.52 15.39 -22.95
CA ARG A 57 -1.79 14.13 -23.13
C ARG A 57 -0.47 14.26 -23.90
N ASN A 58 -0.16 15.41 -24.50
CA ASN A 58 1.08 15.61 -25.28
C ASN A 58 2.15 16.48 -24.59
N LEU A 59 1.93 16.93 -23.34
CA LEU A 59 2.87 17.82 -22.66
C LEU A 59 4.11 17.12 -22.08
N LEU A 60 4.13 15.79 -22.04
CA LEU A 60 5.25 14.99 -21.54
C LEU A 60 6.03 14.22 -22.62
N VAL A 61 5.62 14.34 -23.89
CA VAL A 61 6.30 13.68 -25.03
C VAL A 61 6.71 14.68 -26.11
N GLY A 62 6.30 15.95 -26.00
CA GLY A 62 6.53 16.99 -27.01
C GLY A 62 7.58 18.06 -26.68
N LEU A 63 8.38 17.92 -25.62
CA LEU A 63 9.48 18.86 -25.30
C LEU A 63 10.88 18.28 -25.59
N GLY A 64 10.94 17.13 -26.29
CA GLY A 64 12.18 16.42 -26.61
C GLY A 64 12.76 16.64 -28.01
N GLY A 65 12.28 17.62 -28.78
CA GLY A 65 12.82 17.86 -30.13
C GLY A 65 12.44 19.21 -30.68
N LEU A 66 13.45 19.93 -31.20
CA LEU A 66 13.39 21.21 -31.95
C LEU A 66 13.52 22.55 -31.18
N TYR A 67 14.19 22.57 -30.03
CA TYR A 67 14.91 23.78 -29.58
C TYR A 67 16.30 23.45 -29.02
N THR A 68 17.10 22.70 -29.78
CA THR A 68 18.54 22.61 -29.54
C THR A 68 19.22 23.90 -29.99
N ALA A 69 19.99 24.49 -29.07
CA ALA A 69 20.95 25.58 -29.25
C ALA A 69 20.43 27.04 -29.15
N ALA A 70 19.84 27.41 -28.01
CA ALA A 70 20.05 28.75 -27.45
C ALA A 70 19.78 28.74 -25.92
N ASN A 71 20.82 28.99 -25.13
CA ASN A 71 20.78 29.32 -23.69
C ASN A 71 20.25 28.25 -22.71
N LEU A 72 20.86 27.07 -22.71
CA LEU A 72 20.76 26.11 -21.59
C LEU A 72 21.97 26.17 -20.64
N THR A 73 22.61 27.33 -20.47
CA THR A 73 23.78 27.50 -19.58
C THR A 73 23.44 28.16 -18.25
N SER A 74 22.17 28.38 -17.92
CA SER A 74 21.79 29.06 -16.68
C SER A 74 20.50 28.57 -16.01
N LEU A 75 20.02 27.37 -16.35
CA LEU A 75 19.14 26.68 -15.40
C LEU A 75 20.06 26.07 -14.35
N PRO A 76 19.88 26.37 -13.05
CA PRO A 76 20.55 25.59 -12.02
C PRO A 76 20.18 24.14 -12.29
N GLU A 77 21.18 23.28 -12.52
CA GLU A 77 20.96 21.85 -12.38
C GLU A 77 20.27 21.68 -11.04
N ALA A 78 19.03 21.21 -11.06
CA ALA A 78 18.36 20.81 -9.85
C ALA A 78 19.17 19.62 -9.33
N THR A 79 20.15 19.89 -8.48
CA THR A 79 20.90 18.88 -7.75
C THR A 79 19.95 18.24 -6.75
N ALA A 80 19.08 17.37 -7.25
CA ALA A 80 18.41 16.41 -6.39
C ALA A 80 19.50 15.48 -5.86
N GLU A 81 19.71 15.48 -4.55
CA GLU A 81 20.51 14.47 -3.86
C GLU A 81 19.54 13.38 -3.35
N PRO A 82 19.22 12.36 -4.15
CA PRO A 82 18.32 11.30 -3.74
C PRO A 82 18.96 10.43 -2.66
N ILE A 83 18.12 9.90 -1.77
CA ILE A 83 18.52 8.77 -0.93
C ILE A 83 19.00 7.64 -1.86
N THR A 84 20.25 7.24 -1.70
CA THR A 84 20.86 6.17 -2.49
C THR A 84 21.28 5.07 -1.56
N THR A 85 20.86 3.84 -1.86
CA THR A 85 21.32 2.69 -1.09
C THR A 85 22.82 2.50 -1.37
N PRO A 86 23.67 2.39 -0.33
CA PRO A 86 25.07 2.02 -0.54
C PRO A 86 25.18 0.60 -1.11
N ASP A 87 26.40 0.15 -1.43
CA ASP A 87 26.60 -1.26 -1.73
C ASP A 87 26.09 -2.11 -0.55
N ILE A 88 25.04 -2.89 -0.78
CA ILE A 88 24.31 -3.65 0.24
C ILE A 88 25.14 -4.80 0.84
N THR A 89 26.35 -5.04 0.31
CA THR A 89 27.27 -6.02 0.87
C THR A 89 27.63 -5.72 2.33
N SER A 90 28.13 -6.75 3.02
CA SER A 90 28.43 -6.74 4.45
C SER A 90 29.38 -5.61 4.92
N SER A 91 30.09 -4.92 4.01
CA SER A 91 30.95 -3.78 4.36
C SER A 91 30.18 -2.48 4.63
N SER A 92 28.99 -2.31 4.07
CA SER A 92 28.16 -1.09 4.26
C SER A 92 26.92 -1.33 5.09
N CYS A 93 26.62 -2.60 5.40
CA CYS A 93 25.52 -3.00 6.27
C CYS A 93 26.01 -3.15 7.71
N LYS A 94 25.29 -2.55 8.66
CA LYS A 94 25.58 -2.72 10.09
C LYS A 94 25.27 -4.16 10.51
N ARG A 95 26.25 -4.79 11.17
CA ARG A 95 26.16 -6.20 11.63
C ARG A 95 24.91 -6.49 12.45
N GLU A 96 24.52 -5.57 13.34
CA GLU A 96 23.27 -5.65 14.08
C GLU A 96 22.50 -4.34 13.92
N VAL A 97 21.20 -4.45 13.68
CA VAL A 97 20.27 -3.33 13.82
C VAL A 97 19.91 -3.15 15.29
N THR A 98 19.83 -1.90 15.74
CA THR A 98 19.50 -1.54 17.12
C THR A 98 18.40 -0.50 17.24
N SER A 99 18.03 0.16 16.13
CA SER A 99 16.99 1.18 16.14
C SER A 99 15.63 0.56 16.42
N SER A 100 14.92 1.08 17.42
CA SER A 100 13.53 0.73 17.72
C SER A 100 13.26 -0.76 18.03
N ILE A 101 14.25 -1.48 18.57
CA ILE A 101 14.11 -2.86 19.05
C ILE A 101 14.33 -2.87 20.56
N LYS A 102 13.37 -3.39 21.32
CA LYS A 102 13.50 -3.63 22.76
C LYS A 102 14.24 -4.95 23.00
N ASP A 103 14.85 -5.04 24.18
CA ASP A 103 15.45 -6.28 24.67
C ASP A 103 14.40 -7.42 24.72
N GLY A 104 14.84 -8.66 24.51
CA GLY A 104 13.96 -9.83 24.46
C GLY A 104 13.41 -10.16 23.06
N ALA A 105 14.00 -9.57 22.02
CA ALA A 105 13.69 -9.91 20.62
C ALA A 105 13.79 -11.41 20.33
N ILE A 106 12.71 -12.00 19.81
CA ILE A 106 12.67 -13.43 19.44
C ILE A 106 13.28 -13.72 18.05
N ARG A 107 13.52 -12.68 17.26
CA ARG A 107 14.04 -12.74 15.89
C ARG A 107 15.40 -12.04 15.80
N PRO A 108 16.30 -12.49 14.90
CA PRO A 108 17.68 -12.00 14.86
C PRO A 108 17.76 -10.52 14.44
N ARG A 109 18.74 -9.81 15.01
CA ARG A 109 19.09 -8.43 14.64
C ARG A 109 20.12 -8.35 13.50
N GLU A 110 20.60 -9.50 13.03
CA GLU A 110 21.55 -9.64 11.93
C GLU A 110 20.84 -9.70 10.59
N CYS A 111 20.57 -8.52 10.03
CA CYS A 111 19.71 -8.36 8.85
C CYS A 111 20.46 -8.09 7.55
N CYS A 112 21.78 -8.18 7.55
CA CYS A 112 22.57 -7.99 6.34
C CYS A 112 22.33 -9.13 5.33
N PRO A 113 22.24 -8.79 4.03
CA PRO A 113 22.07 -9.79 2.99
C PRO A 113 23.34 -10.63 2.82
N PRO A 114 23.23 -11.86 2.26
CA PRO A 114 24.39 -12.69 1.98
C PRO A 114 25.30 -12.05 0.92
N ASN A 115 26.62 -12.12 1.12
CA ASN A 115 27.58 -11.67 0.13
C ASN A 115 27.86 -12.78 -0.90
N LEU A 116 27.39 -12.58 -2.12
CA LEU A 116 27.53 -13.53 -3.23
C LEU A 116 28.57 -13.09 -4.28
N GLY A 117 29.33 -12.02 -4.02
CA GLY A 117 30.27 -11.44 -4.98
C GLY A 117 29.61 -10.97 -6.30
N LYS A 118 28.31 -10.62 -6.25
CA LYS A 118 27.55 -10.15 -7.40
C LYS A 118 27.69 -8.64 -7.55
N THR A 119 27.89 -8.19 -8.78
CA THR A 119 27.81 -6.77 -9.12
C THR A 119 26.35 -6.36 -9.23
N VAL A 120 26.00 -5.21 -8.64
CA VAL A 120 24.68 -4.58 -8.80
C VAL A 120 24.46 -4.27 -10.28
N GLN A 121 23.29 -4.64 -10.80
CA GLN A 121 22.90 -4.36 -12.18
C GLN A 121 21.78 -3.35 -12.21
N ASP A 122 21.77 -2.52 -13.24
CA ASP A 122 20.67 -1.61 -13.50
C ASP A 122 19.38 -2.38 -13.76
N PHE A 123 18.29 -1.88 -13.20
CA PHE A 123 16.97 -2.45 -13.40
C PHE A 123 16.59 -2.41 -14.88
N LYS A 124 16.08 -3.54 -15.38
CA LYS A 124 15.48 -3.64 -16.71
C LYS A 124 14.01 -4.02 -16.56
N PHE A 125 13.15 -3.32 -17.29
CA PHE A 125 11.73 -3.63 -17.29
C PHE A 125 11.48 -5.07 -17.76
N PRO A 126 10.49 -5.75 -17.15
CA PRO A 126 10.14 -7.10 -17.56
C PRO A 126 9.66 -7.13 -19.01
N THR A 127 10.01 -8.18 -19.73
CA THR A 127 9.56 -8.43 -21.11
C THR A 127 8.46 -9.47 -21.18
N GLU A 128 7.83 -9.81 -20.04
CA GLU A 128 6.74 -10.79 -20.03
C GLU A 128 5.49 -10.24 -20.70
N ASN A 129 4.82 -11.08 -21.48
CA ASN A 129 3.61 -10.71 -22.21
C ASN A 129 2.32 -10.89 -21.37
N THR A 130 2.43 -11.45 -20.17
CA THR A 130 1.30 -11.74 -19.28
C THR A 130 1.37 -10.88 -18.04
N VAL A 131 0.28 -10.18 -17.74
CA VAL A 131 0.11 -9.43 -16.50
C VAL A 131 -0.19 -10.40 -15.36
N ARG A 132 0.55 -10.28 -14.26
CA ARG A 132 0.30 -11.03 -13.02
C ARG A 132 -0.91 -10.40 -12.32
N MET A 133 -1.98 -11.17 -12.17
CA MET A 133 -3.22 -10.69 -11.56
C MET A 133 -3.27 -11.12 -10.10
N ARG A 134 -2.93 -10.19 -9.21
CA ARG A 134 -3.10 -10.39 -7.76
C ARG A 134 -4.57 -10.62 -7.42
N TRP A 135 -4.82 -11.37 -6.36
CA TRP A 135 -6.16 -11.87 -6.05
C TRP A 135 -6.55 -11.67 -4.58
N PRO A 136 -7.82 -11.37 -4.26
CA PRO A 136 -8.23 -11.19 -2.87
C PRO A 136 -8.05 -12.50 -2.10
N ALA A 137 -7.30 -12.46 -1.00
CA ALA A 137 -6.93 -13.65 -0.23
C ALA A 137 -8.14 -14.45 0.31
N HIS A 138 -9.30 -13.79 0.49
CA HIS A 138 -10.56 -14.42 0.91
C HIS A 138 -11.37 -15.03 -0.25
N LYS A 139 -10.96 -14.81 -1.52
CA LYS A 139 -11.64 -15.26 -2.76
C LYS A 139 -10.70 -15.98 -3.73
N GLY A 140 -9.58 -16.50 -3.25
CA GLY A 140 -8.64 -17.26 -4.08
C GLY A 140 -9.26 -18.56 -4.60
N THR A 141 -9.01 -18.88 -5.86
CA THR A 141 -9.27 -20.22 -6.41
C THR A 141 -8.37 -21.26 -5.76
N ASP A 142 -8.78 -22.53 -5.77
CA ASP A 142 -7.96 -23.63 -5.23
C ASP A 142 -6.54 -23.64 -5.80
N LYS A 143 -6.40 -23.41 -7.12
CA LYS A 143 -5.11 -23.34 -7.81
C LYS A 143 -4.26 -22.18 -7.31
N GLN A 144 -4.84 -20.98 -7.16
CA GLN A 144 -4.11 -19.81 -6.65
C GLN A 144 -3.58 -20.05 -5.25
N VAL A 145 -4.44 -20.58 -4.37
CA VAL A 145 -4.07 -20.88 -2.98
C VAL A 145 -3.02 -21.99 -2.91
N GLU A 146 -3.17 -23.06 -3.71
CA GLU A 146 -2.21 -24.16 -3.78
C GLU A 146 -0.84 -23.69 -4.29
N ASN A 147 -0.80 -22.91 -5.38
CA ASN A 147 0.44 -22.36 -5.92
C ASN A 147 1.12 -21.44 -4.90
N TYR A 148 0.34 -20.61 -4.19
CA TYR A 148 0.88 -19.75 -3.15
C TYR A 148 1.49 -20.54 -1.99
N ARG A 149 0.80 -21.58 -1.49
CA ARG A 149 1.33 -22.48 -0.46
C ARG A 149 2.61 -23.16 -0.93
N LYS A 150 2.63 -23.71 -2.14
CA LYS A 150 3.81 -24.36 -2.73
C LYS A 150 4.99 -23.40 -2.82
N ALA A 151 4.77 -22.16 -3.27
CA ALA A 151 5.83 -21.18 -3.41
C ALA A 151 6.43 -20.76 -2.06
N ILE A 152 5.59 -20.53 -1.04
CA ILE A 152 6.06 -20.22 0.31
C ILE A 152 6.77 -21.43 0.93
N GLN A 153 6.26 -22.64 0.73
CA GLN A 153 6.93 -23.87 1.19
C GLN A 153 8.32 -23.99 0.56
N ALA A 154 8.43 -23.87 -0.77
CA ALA A 154 9.70 -23.91 -1.48
C ALA A 154 10.67 -22.81 -0.99
N MET A 155 10.16 -21.61 -0.70
CA MET A 155 10.96 -20.51 -0.15
C MET A 155 11.49 -20.79 1.27
N ARG A 156 10.69 -21.47 2.10
CA ARG A 156 11.07 -21.89 3.46
C ARG A 156 12.05 -23.05 3.47
N GLU A 157 12.03 -23.90 2.45
CA GLU A 157 12.97 -25.03 2.30
C GLU A 157 14.36 -24.61 1.80
N LEU A 158 14.50 -23.37 1.29
CA LEU A 158 15.80 -22.83 0.90
C LEU A 158 16.72 -22.68 2.13
N PRO A 159 18.03 -22.93 1.97
CA PRO A 159 19.01 -22.66 3.02
C PRO A 159 18.96 -21.21 3.50
N ASP A 160 19.18 -20.96 4.79
CA ASP A 160 19.12 -19.61 5.38
C ASP A 160 20.05 -18.60 4.70
N ASN A 161 21.19 -19.04 4.19
CA ASN A 161 22.15 -18.19 3.47
C ASN A 161 21.80 -17.94 1.99
N HIS A 162 20.77 -18.59 1.46
CA HIS A 162 20.31 -18.38 0.09
C HIS A 162 19.58 -17.03 -0.01
N PRO A 163 19.88 -16.14 -0.98
CA PRO A 163 19.32 -14.79 -1.03
C PRO A 163 17.79 -14.75 -1.15
N HIS A 164 17.20 -15.81 -1.71
CA HIS A 164 15.75 -15.96 -1.85
C HIS A 164 15.08 -16.71 -0.69
N SER A 165 15.82 -17.11 0.34
CA SER A 165 15.24 -17.83 1.48
C SER A 165 14.21 -16.97 2.19
N PHE A 166 13.26 -17.63 2.86
CA PHE A 166 12.23 -16.94 3.63
C PHE A 166 12.83 -15.94 4.63
N ASN A 167 13.90 -16.35 5.31
CA ASN A 167 14.61 -15.53 6.28
C ASN A 167 15.33 -14.33 5.62
N ASN A 168 15.98 -14.51 4.47
CA ASN A 168 16.65 -13.39 3.80
C ASN A 168 15.66 -12.41 3.17
N GLN A 169 14.53 -12.89 2.65
CA GLN A 169 13.45 -11.99 2.24
C GLN A 169 13.01 -11.15 3.44
N ALA A 170 12.73 -11.79 4.58
CA ALA A 170 12.34 -11.06 5.79
C ALA A 170 13.38 -10.00 6.24
N LYS A 171 14.67 -10.37 6.21
CA LYS A 171 15.78 -9.48 6.58
C LYS A 171 15.92 -8.22 5.72
N ILE A 172 15.43 -8.21 4.47
CA ILE A 172 15.42 -7.00 3.63
C ILE A 172 14.67 -5.87 4.34
N HIS A 173 13.47 -6.16 4.85
CA HIS A 173 12.68 -5.16 5.57
C HIS A 173 13.38 -4.72 6.85
N CYS A 174 13.94 -5.66 7.62
CA CYS A 174 14.70 -5.33 8.82
C CYS A 174 15.85 -4.35 8.52
N ALA A 175 16.66 -4.62 7.50
CA ALA A 175 17.82 -3.80 7.14
C ALA A 175 17.44 -2.36 6.71
N TYR A 176 16.41 -2.20 5.89
CA TYR A 176 15.99 -0.88 5.39
C TYR A 176 15.19 -0.06 6.40
N CYS A 177 14.61 -0.71 7.42
CA CYS A 177 13.65 -0.06 8.31
C CYS A 177 14.19 0.15 9.73
N HIS A 178 15.34 -0.44 10.08
CA HIS A 178 15.93 -0.37 11.42
C HIS A 178 17.41 0.04 11.40
N GLY A 179 17.82 0.74 10.35
CA GLY A 179 19.15 1.34 10.27
C GLY A 179 20.26 0.36 9.93
N GLY A 180 19.97 -0.64 9.10
CA GLY A 180 20.99 -1.53 8.55
C GLY A 180 21.93 -0.81 7.58
N TYR A 181 21.44 0.20 6.86
CA TYR A 181 22.22 0.99 5.92
C TYR A 181 22.34 2.46 6.36
N THR A 182 23.46 3.08 6.00
CA THR A 182 23.76 4.48 6.33
C THR A 182 23.99 5.33 5.10
N GLN A 183 23.75 6.62 5.24
CA GLN A 183 24.13 7.69 4.33
C GLN A 183 24.92 8.76 5.11
N VAL A 184 25.46 9.74 4.40
CA VAL A 184 26.15 10.89 5.01
C VAL A 184 25.14 12.04 5.11
N ASP A 185 25.03 12.65 6.29
CA ASP A 185 24.20 13.83 6.51
C ASP A 185 24.88 15.11 5.98
N LYS A 186 24.18 16.26 6.04
CA LYS A 186 24.72 17.54 5.54
C LYS A 186 25.95 18.03 6.31
N ASP A 187 26.13 17.55 7.53
CA ASP A 187 27.23 17.92 8.42
C ASP A 187 28.39 16.90 8.37
N GLY A 188 28.29 15.90 7.47
CA GLY A 188 29.31 14.86 7.28
C GLY A 188 29.20 13.68 8.24
N ASN A 189 28.17 13.62 9.09
CA ASN A 189 27.98 12.50 10.00
C ASN A 189 27.25 11.34 9.33
N LYS A 190 27.48 10.12 9.81
CA LYS A 190 26.71 8.95 9.38
C LYS A 190 25.32 9.02 9.98
N THR A 191 24.31 8.96 9.12
CA THR A 191 22.91 8.85 9.50
C THR A 191 22.27 7.65 8.83
N ASP A 192 21.20 7.12 9.40
CA ASP A 192 20.57 5.90 8.91
C ASP A 192 19.66 6.19 7.71
N ILE A 193 19.60 5.25 6.78
CA ILE A 193 18.56 5.22 5.77
C ILE A 193 17.30 4.67 6.43
N GLN A 194 16.18 5.38 6.28
CA GLN A 194 14.87 4.95 6.72
C GLN A 194 13.87 5.10 5.57
N VAL A 195 13.29 3.98 5.14
CA VAL A 195 12.30 3.97 4.05
C VAL A 195 10.88 4.25 4.53
N HIS A 196 10.61 4.12 5.83
CA HIS A 196 9.35 4.52 6.45
C HIS A 196 9.28 6.03 6.71
N ASN A 197 8.07 6.48 7.05
CA ASN A 197 7.72 7.81 7.52
C ASN A 197 8.02 8.92 6.50
N SER A 198 8.12 8.57 5.21
CA SER A 198 8.47 9.49 4.13
C SER A 198 7.88 9.02 2.81
N TRP A 199 8.04 9.85 1.76
CA TRP A 199 7.66 9.51 0.38
C TRP A 199 8.32 8.25 -0.21
N LEU A 200 9.29 7.62 0.49
CA LEU A 200 9.91 6.38 0.07
C LEU A 200 9.07 5.15 0.43
N PHE A 201 8.08 5.29 1.31
CA PHE A 201 7.27 4.20 1.84
C PHE A 201 6.64 3.37 0.71
N PHE A 202 5.85 3.98 -0.17
CA PHE A 202 5.20 3.28 -1.28
C PHE A 202 6.18 2.67 -2.30
N PRO A 203 7.12 3.44 -2.90
CA PRO A 203 7.99 2.91 -3.94
C PRO A 203 8.94 1.81 -3.43
N PHE A 204 9.43 1.91 -2.20
CA PHE A 204 10.25 0.84 -1.60
C PHE A 204 9.47 -0.46 -1.48
N HIS A 205 8.29 -0.43 -0.86
CA HIS A 205 7.47 -1.63 -0.69
C HIS A 205 6.99 -2.19 -2.03
N ARG A 206 6.68 -1.34 -3.02
CA ARG A 206 6.36 -1.79 -4.38
C ARG A 206 7.49 -2.59 -5.01
N LEU A 207 8.74 -2.09 -4.96
CA LEU A 207 9.89 -2.80 -5.52
C LEU A 207 10.23 -4.06 -4.73
N TYR A 208 10.11 -4.02 -3.41
CA TYR A 208 10.29 -5.19 -2.57
C TYR A 208 9.32 -6.32 -2.97
N LEU A 209 8.03 -6.01 -3.11
CA LEU A 209 7.03 -6.99 -3.54
C LEU A 209 7.19 -7.42 -4.99
N TYR A 210 7.62 -6.52 -5.87
CA TYR A 210 7.92 -6.87 -7.26
C TYR A 210 8.94 -8.02 -7.34
N PHE A 211 10.06 -7.93 -6.61
CA PHE A 211 11.06 -9.00 -6.61
C PHE A 211 10.56 -10.23 -5.85
N TYR A 212 9.90 -10.05 -4.69
CA TYR A 212 9.36 -11.14 -3.90
C TYR A 212 8.36 -12.03 -4.68
N GLU A 213 7.41 -11.40 -5.38
CA GLU A 213 6.42 -12.08 -6.23
C GLU A 213 7.08 -12.92 -7.32
N ARG A 214 8.10 -12.35 -7.98
CA ARG A 214 8.83 -13.03 -9.05
C ARG A 214 9.72 -14.15 -8.54
N ILE A 215 10.30 -14.00 -7.36
CA ILE A 215 11.06 -15.05 -6.68
C ILE A 215 10.14 -16.23 -6.38
N LEU A 216 8.96 -15.99 -5.79
CA LEU A 216 7.98 -17.04 -5.51
C LEU A 216 7.55 -17.78 -6.78
N GLY A 217 7.20 -17.04 -7.85
CA GLY A 217 6.87 -17.65 -9.13
C GLY A 217 8.02 -18.49 -9.70
N LYS A 218 9.27 -18.02 -9.57
CA LYS A 218 10.46 -18.75 -10.00
C LYS A 218 10.66 -20.05 -9.21
N LEU A 219 10.36 -20.09 -7.92
CA LEU A 219 10.57 -21.27 -7.07
C LEU A 219 9.63 -22.44 -7.40
N ILE A 220 8.53 -22.18 -8.11
CA ILE A 220 7.55 -23.19 -8.53
C ILE A 220 7.39 -23.26 -10.05
N ASP A 221 8.31 -22.65 -10.80
CA ASP A 221 8.28 -22.58 -12.27
C ASP A 221 6.96 -22.04 -12.85
N ASP A 222 6.33 -21.08 -12.16
CA ASP A 222 5.09 -20.42 -12.58
C ASP A 222 5.35 -18.97 -13.01
N PRO A 223 5.51 -18.70 -14.33
CA PRO A 223 5.74 -17.35 -14.83
C PRO A 223 4.49 -16.44 -14.70
N THR A 224 3.31 -17.01 -14.41
CA THR A 224 2.05 -16.28 -14.23
C THR A 224 1.69 -16.07 -12.76
N PHE A 225 2.49 -16.60 -11.84
CA PHE A 225 2.27 -16.50 -10.40
C PHE A 225 1.98 -15.06 -9.97
N ALA A 226 0.96 -14.89 -9.14
CA ALA A 226 0.58 -13.62 -8.56
C ALA A 226 0.26 -13.78 -7.08
N LEU A 227 0.66 -12.78 -6.31
CA LEU A 227 0.44 -12.73 -4.88
C LEU A 227 -1.04 -12.55 -4.54
N PRO A 228 -1.52 -13.15 -3.44
CA PRO A 228 -2.76 -12.69 -2.84
C PRO A 228 -2.60 -11.31 -2.20
N TYR A 229 -3.71 -10.59 -2.04
CA TYR A 229 -3.78 -9.36 -1.25
C TYR A 229 -4.91 -9.43 -0.21
N TRP A 230 -4.67 -8.86 0.96
CA TRP A 230 -5.66 -8.77 2.03
C TRP A 230 -6.57 -7.57 1.75
N LYS A 231 -7.77 -7.86 1.23
CA LYS A 231 -8.76 -6.87 0.84
C LYS A 231 -9.61 -6.40 2.03
N TRP A 232 -9.00 -5.71 2.99
CA TRP A 232 -9.66 -5.21 4.20
C TRP A 232 -10.52 -3.95 3.98
N ASP A 233 -10.50 -3.39 2.78
CA ASP A 233 -11.47 -2.39 2.28
C ASP A 233 -12.81 -3.02 1.85
N ASP A 234 -12.88 -4.35 1.78
CA ASP A 234 -14.09 -5.11 1.48
C ASP A 234 -14.59 -5.83 2.75
N PRO A 235 -15.87 -5.69 3.15
CA PRO A 235 -16.39 -6.33 4.36
C PRO A 235 -16.12 -7.84 4.46
N GLU A 236 -16.16 -8.57 3.34
CA GLU A 236 -15.88 -10.02 3.33
C GLU A 236 -14.39 -10.32 3.53
N GLY A 237 -13.53 -9.36 3.21
CA GLY A 237 -12.08 -9.46 3.36
C GLY A 237 -11.53 -8.86 4.65
N MET A 238 -12.35 -8.31 5.56
CA MET A 238 -11.87 -7.68 6.81
C MET A 238 -11.35 -8.66 7.87
N LYS A 239 -11.60 -9.96 7.73
CA LYS A 239 -11.02 -10.98 8.63
C LYS A 239 -9.65 -11.40 8.10
N ILE A 240 -8.81 -11.92 8.99
CA ILE A 240 -7.61 -12.65 8.56
C ILE A 240 -8.08 -13.81 7.66
N PRO A 241 -7.63 -13.90 6.40
CA PRO A 241 -8.10 -14.93 5.49
C PRO A 241 -7.76 -16.34 6.01
N ASP A 242 -8.72 -17.25 5.90
CA ASP A 242 -8.63 -18.61 6.46
C ASP A 242 -7.40 -19.39 5.96
N ILE A 243 -6.84 -19.05 4.80
CA ILE A 243 -5.63 -19.70 4.26
C ILE A 243 -4.40 -19.54 5.19
N PHE A 244 -4.38 -18.54 6.07
CA PHE A 244 -3.29 -18.25 7.01
C PHE A 244 -3.51 -18.82 8.41
N VAL A 245 -4.74 -19.19 8.76
CA VAL A 245 -5.14 -19.48 10.15
C VAL A 245 -4.74 -20.88 10.64
N PRO A 246 -5.05 -21.98 9.93
CA PRO A 246 -4.78 -23.31 10.46
C PRO A 246 -3.28 -23.60 10.45
N GLU A 247 -2.78 -24.17 11.54
CA GLU A 247 -1.40 -24.66 11.63
C GLU A 247 -1.16 -25.87 10.72
N TYR A 248 -2.17 -26.73 10.56
CA TYR A 248 -2.11 -27.93 9.71
C TYR A 248 -3.29 -27.98 8.73
N ILE A 249 -3.01 -28.42 7.50
CA ILE A 249 -4.01 -28.69 6.46
C ILE A 249 -3.81 -30.14 6.03
N LYS A 250 -4.78 -31.00 6.34
CA LYS A 250 -4.70 -32.45 6.05
C LYS A 250 -3.39 -33.06 6.56
N ASP A 251 -3.09 -32.82 7.84
CA ASP A 251 -1.88 -33.29 8.55
C ASP A 251 -0.53 -32.74 8.04
N ILE A 252 -0.55 -31.81 7.08
CA ILE A 252 0.66 -31.13 6.57
C ILE A 252 0.73 -29.74 7.22
N LYS A 253 1.89 -29.38 7.76
CA LYS A 253 2.12 -28.04 8.32
C LYS A 253 1.85 -26.99 7.24
N ASN A 254 0.99 -26.02 7.55
CA ASN A 254 0.64 -24.95 6.63
C ASN A 254 1.82 -23.98 6.48
N PRO A 255 2.42 -23.83 5.28
CA PRO A 255 3.54 -22.91 5.07
C PRO A 255 3.18 -21.45 5.34
N LEU A 256 1.88 -21.12 5.31
CA LEU A 256 1.34 -19.77 5.51
C LEU A 256 1.07 -19.43 6.98
N TYR A 257 1.11 -20.44 7.86
CA TYR A 257 0.90 -20.26 9.29
C TYR A 257 2.07 -19.53 9.94
N ASP A 258 1.75 -18.79 10.99
CA ASP A 258 2.69 -18.15 11.90
C ASP A 258 2.06 -18.14 13.29
N GLU A 259 2.83 -18.59 14.28
CA GLU A 259 2.39 -18.71 15.66
C GLU A 259 2.40 -17.37 16.39
N TYR A 260 3.22 -16.40 15.94
CA TYR A 260 3.40 -15.10 16.59
C TYR A 260 2.38 -14.07 16.07
N ARG A 261 1.10 -14.37 16.29
CA ARG A 261 -0.04 -13.49 16.01
C ARG A 261 -0.91 -13.33 17.24
N GLU A 262 -1.57 -12.19 17.37
CA GLU A 262 -2.52 -11.97 18.45
C GLU A 262 -3.69 -12.97 18.36
N ALA A 263 -3.78 -13.87 19.33
CA ALA A 263 -4.75 -14.94 19.34
C ALA A 263 -6.19 -14.42 19.42
N ALA A 264 -6.41 -13.28 20.09
CA ALA A 264 -7.72 -12.62 20.17
C ALA A 264 -8.21 -12.06 18.82
N HIS A 265 -7.30 -11.88 17.85
CA HIS A 265 -7.55 -11.26 16.55
C HIS A 265 -7.67 -12.27 15.41
N LEU A 266 -7.55 -13.57 15.71
CA LEU A 266 -7.87 -14.60 14.75
C LEU A 266 -9.40 -14.62 14.47
N PRO A 267 -9.85 -15.14 13.31
CA PRO A 267 -11.28 -15.25 13.02
C PRO A 267 -12.04 -15.94 14.17
N PRO A 268 -13.23 -15.44 14.54
CA PRO A 268 -14.12 -14.60 13.74
C PRO A 268 -13.88 -13.08 13.82
N ALA A 269 -12.85 -12.60 14.54
CA ALA A 269 -12.56 -11.18 14.68
C ALA A 269 -12.31 -10.50 13.32
N MET A 270 -12.79 -9.26 13.19
CA MET A 270 -12.52 -8.38 12.05
C MET A 270 -11.40 -7.43 12.43
N VAL A 271 -10.52 -7.14 11.47
CA VAL A 271 -9.44 -6.17 11.67
C VAL A 271 -9.99 -4.82 12.08
N ASP A 272 -9.28 -4.13 12.97
CA ASP A 272 -9.54 -2.72 13.26
C ASP A 272 -8.53 -1.83 12.53
N LEU A 273 -8.98 -1.13 11.48
CA LEU A 273 -8.14 -0.21 10.71
C LEU A 273 -7.83 1.10 11.47
N ASN A 274 -8.38 1.29 12.67
CA ASN A 274 -8.04 2.37 13.58
C ASN A 274 -7.41 1.86 14.88
N PHE A 275 -6.83 0.65 14.87
CA PHE A 275 -6.31 0.05 16.08
C PHE A 275 -5.18 0.87 16.71
N HIS A 276 -5.40 1.27 17.96
CA HIS A 276 -4.45 2.07 18.74
C HIS A 276 -3.79 1.28 19.89
N GLY A 277 -3.83 -0.06 19.84
CA GLY A 277 -3.22 -0.94 20.85
C GLY A 277 -4.14 -1.27 22.02
N LYS A 278 -5.44 -1.00 21.88
CA LYS A 278 -6.46 -1.32 22.87
C LYS A 278 -7.69 -1.81 22.14
N GLU A 279 -8.25 -2.92 22.65
CA GLU A 279 -9.49 -3.45 22.14
C GLU A 279 -10.67 -2.51 22.35
N GLU A 280 -11.47 -2.35 21.30
CA GLU A 280 -12.76 -1.70 21.35
C GLU A 280 -13.86 -2.76 21.19
N SER A 281 -14.82 -2.79 22.11
CA SER A 281 -15.94 -3.73 22.05
C SER A 281 -17.02 -3.15 21.14
N PHE A 282 -16.91 -3.42 19.85
CA PHE A 282 -17.91 -3.04 18.85
C PHE A 282 -18.67 -4.25 18.31
N SER A 283 -19.87 -4.00 17.78
CA SER A 283 -20.52 -4.98 16.90
C SER A 283 -19.78 -5.06 15.58
N ASN A 284 -19.90 -6.19 14.89
CA ASN A 284 -19.27 -6.39 13.57
C ASN A 284 -19.73 -5.33 12.56
N GLU A 285 -21.00 -4.94 12.58
CA GLU A 285 -21.55 -3.90 11.69
C GLU A 285 -20.88 -2.54 11.94
N ARG A 286 -20.62 -2.22 13.22
CA ARG A 286 -19.93 -1.00 13.59
C ARG A 286 -18.46 -1.05 13.17
N GLN A 287 -17.78 -2.17 13.35
CA GLN A 287 -16.39 -2.33 12.91
C GLN A 287 -16.25 -2.18 11.40
N ILE A 288 -17.15 -2.79 10.62
CA ILE A 288 -17.17 -2.65 9.15
C ILE A 288 -17.33 -1.18 8.76
N ALA A 289 -18.29 -0.47 9.36
CA ALA A 289 -18.51 0.95 9.07
C ALA A 289 -17.29 1.82 9.44
N CYS A 290 -16.63 1.53 10.56
CA CYS A 290 -15.40 2.19 10.99
C CYS A 290 -14.25 1.95 10.01
N ASN A 291 -14.06 0.71 9.54
CA ASN A 291 -13.02 0.34 8.59
C ASN A 291 -13.22 1.03 7.23
N LEU A 292 -14.43 0.98 6.67
CA LEU A 292 -14.74 1.69 5.42
C LEU A 292 -14.53 3.20 5.55
N SER A 293 -14.85 3.77 6.72
CA SER A 293 -14.61 5.18 7.03
C SER A 293 -13.12 5.50 7.16
N ALA A 294 -12.30 4.57 7.68
CA ALA A 294 -10.84 4.72 7.75
C ALA A 294 -10.22 4.78 6.35
N VAL A 295 -10.61 3.86 5.47
CA VAL A 295 -10.18 3.85 4.06
C VAL A 295 -10.55 5.17 3.36
N TYR A 296 -11.81 5.59 3.47
CA TYR A 296 -12.25 6.86 2.89
C TYR A 296 -11.48 8.06 3.47
N ARG A 297 -11.21 8.05 4.78
CA ARG A 297 -10.47 9.13 5.43
C ARG A 297 -9.05 9.25 4.86
N GLU A 298 -8.38 8.13 4.63
CA GLU A 298 -6.98 8.08 4.25
C GLU A 298 -6.76 8.39 2.76
N LEU A 299 -7.69 7.95 1.91
CA LEU A 299 -7.60 8.13 0.46
C LEU A 299 -8.25 9.41 -0.07
N VAL A 300 -9.30 9.91 0.59
CA VAL A 300 -10.15 10.97 0.03
C VAL A 300 -10.22 12.19 0.95
N ARG A 301 -10.45 11.97 2.26
CA ARG A 301 -10.75 13.08 3.17
C ARG A 301 -9.53 13.87 3.59
N THR A 302 -8.39 13.20 3.77
CA THR A 302 -7.15 13.86 4.16
C THR A 302 -6.58 14.58 2.94
N GLU A 303 -5.99 15.76 3.15
CA GLU A 303 -5.60 16.73 2.11
C GLU A 303 -5.08 16.03 0.84
N GLY A 304 -5.73 16.30 -0.29
CA GLY A 304 -5.51 15.59 -1.56
C GLY A 304 -4.20 15.97 -2.26
N ASP A 305 -3.17 16.31 -1.50
CA ASP A 305 -1.84 16.62 -2.00
C ASP A 305 -0.93 15.38 -1.95
N PRO A 306 0.04 15.26 -2.88
CA PRO A 306 0.94 14.12 -2.91
C PRO A 306 1.75 13.90 -1.63
N LEU A 307 2.08 14.94 -0.87
CA LEU A 307 2.91 14.79 0.34
C LEU A 307 2.10 14.24 1.50
N SER A 308 0.81 14.55 1.57
CA SER A 308 -0.10 13.91 2.53
C SER A 308 -0.29 12.42 2.23
N PHE A 309 -0.44 12.06 0.94
CA PHE A 309 -0.63 10.66 0.55
C PHE A 309 0.66 9.85 0.61
N PHE A 310 1.74 10.27 -0.07
CA PHE A 310 2.99 9.51 -0.13
C PHE A 310 3.86 9.69 1.10
N GLY A 311 3.73 10.83 1.80
CA GLY A 311 4.58 11.22 2.92
C GLY A 311 5.53 12.38 2.57
N GLY A 312 6.15 12.93 3.60
CA GLY A 312 7.04 14.08 3.50
C GLY A 312 8.30 13.80 2.68
N LYS A 313 8.89 14.89 2.19
CA LYS A 313 10.16 14.86 1.45
C LYS A 313 11.29 14.32 2.34
N TYR A 314 11.99 13.30 1.85
CA TYR A 314 13.17 12.72 2.47
C TYR A 314 14.28 12.56 1.43
N VAL A 315 15.40 13.27 1.63
CA VAL A 315 16.51 13.39 0.67
C VAL A 315 17.84 13.06 1.35
N ALA A 316 18.89 12.86 0.56
CA ALA A 316 20.22 12.68 1.13
C ALA A 316 20.57 13.87 2.03
N GLY A 317 21.30 13.60 3.11
CA GLY A 317 21.53 14.60 4.13
C GLY A 317 20.51 14.60 5.28
N SER A 318 19.32 14.03 5.09
CA SER A 318 18.24 14.05 6.09
C SER A 318 18.36 12.94 7.13
N ALA A 319 18.12 13.27 8.40
CA ALA A 319 17.93 12.27 9.46
C ALA A 319 16.59 11.51 9.29
N PRO A 320 16.48 10.26 9.79
CA PRO A 320 15.23 9.51 9.79
C PRO A 320 14.06 10.28 10.40
N VAL A 321 12.92 10.28 9.71
CA VAL A 321 11.69 10.89 10.22
C VAL A 321 11.13 10.03 11.36
N PRO A 322 10.81 10.60 12.53
CA PRO A 322 10.31 9.82 13.67
C PRO A 322 8.88 9.30 13.45
N ASN A 323 8.53 8.24 14.18
CA ASN A 323 7.18 7.67 14.13
C ASN A 323 6.16 8.67 14.66
N GLY A 324 5.03 8.80 13.97
CA GLY A 324 3.96 9.72 14.35
C GLY A 324 4.21 11.18 13.95
N ASP A 325 5.27 11.47 13.18
CA ASP A 325 5.45 12.78 12.57
C ASP A 325 4.24 13.13 11.67
N LYS A 326 3.89 14.41 11.62
CA LYS A 326 2.74 14.89 10.83
C LYS A 326 2.93 14.71 9.33
N SER A 327 4.17 14.63 8.88
CA SER A 327 4.54 14.42 7.49
C SER A 327 4.45 12.96 7.03
N VAL A 328 4.21 12.00 7.94
CA VAL A 328 4.01 10.59 7.56
C VAL A 328 2.74 10.45 6.72
N SER A 329 2.81 9.61 5.69
CA SER A 329 1.67 9.26 4.82
C SER A 329 0.41 8.95 5.62
N THR A 330 -0.75 9.37 5.10
CA THR A 330 -2.06 9.06 5.68
C THR A 330 -2.30 7.58 5.81
N VAL A 331 -1.95 6.81 4.78
CA VAL A 331 -2.07 5.35 4.75
C VAL A 331 -1.06 4.74 5.71
N GLU A 332 0.21 5.14 5.65
CA GLU A 332 1.28 4.58 6.48
C GLU A 332 0.99 4.71 7.98
N ARG A 333 0.55 5.89 8.43
CA ARG A 333 0.22 6.15 9.85
C ARG A 333 -1.16 5.64 10.27
N GLY A 334 -2.05 5.39 9.30
CA GLY A 334 -3.44 4.99 9.51
C GLY A 334 -3.59 3.47 9.47
N SER A 335 -4.39 2.99 8.51
CA SER A 335 -4.71 1.57 8.32
C SER A 335 -3.49 0.66 8.27
N HIS A 336 -2.38 1.10 7.65
CA HIS A 336 -1.14 0.33 7.62
C HIS A 336 -0.62 0.04 9.04
N THR A 337 -0.31 1.10 9.80
CA THR A 337 0.18 0.94 11.17
C THR A 337 -0.83 0.22 12.06
N ALA A 338 -2.13 0.45 11.89
CA ALA A 338 -3.17 -0.23 12.64
C ALA A 338 -3.13 -1.75 12.43
N VAL A 339 -3.08 -2.20 11.18
CA VAL A 339 -2.99 -3.61 10.82
C VAL A 339 -1.75 -4.28 11.42
N HIS A 340 -0.58 -3.64 11.31
CA HIS A 340 0.65 -4.16 11.91
C HIS A 340 0.49 -4.41 13.41
N ARG A 341 0.00 -3.40 14.13
CA ARG A 341 -0.22 -3.47 15.58
C ARG A 341 -1.30 -4.48 15.96
N TRP A 342 -2.34 -4.61 15.15
CA TRP A 342 -3.45 -5.50 15.40
C TRP A 342 -3.02 -6.97 15.23
N VAL A 343 -2.20 -7.30 14.23
CA VAL A 343 -1.82 -8.71 14.01
C VAL A 343 -0.70 -9.18 14.92
N GLY A 344 0.23 -8.31 15.34
CA GLY A 344 1.37 -8.68 16.19
C GLY A 344 0.96 -9.21 17.56
N ASP A 345 1.65 -10.25 18.06
CA ASP A 345 1.32 -10.87 19.35
C ASP A 345 1.68 -9.93 20.51
N SER A 346 0.66 -9.45 21.24
CA SER A 346 0.86 -8.51 22.34
C SER A 346 1.65 -9.06 23.53
N LYS A 347 1.86 -10.38 23.59
CA LYS A 347 2.62 -11.04 24.66
C LYS A 347 4.13 -11.00 24.45
N LEU A 348 4.59 -10.71 23.23
CA LEU A 348 6.00 -10.68 22.88
C LEU A 348 6.60 -9.29 23.09
N ALA A 349 7.90 -9.23 23.40
CA ALA A 349 8.57 -8.01 23.84
C ALA A 349 8.46 -6.85 22.83
N ASN A 350 8.44 -7.16 21.53
CA ASN A 350 8.34 -6.20 20.44
C ASN A 350 7.04 -6.36 19.63
N HIS A 351 6.06 -7.09 20.14
CA HIS A 351 4.84 -7.44 19.41
C HIS A 351 5.12 -8.24 18.13
N GLU A 352 6.11 -9.14 18.16
CA GLU A 352 6.48 -9.95 17.01
C GLU A 352 5.30 -10.81 16.50
N ASP A 353 5.24 -11.17 15.20
CA ASP A 353 6.11 -10.65 14.13
C ASP A 353 5.60 -9.30 13.58
N MET A 354 4.31 -9.19 13.25
CA MET A 354 3.73 -8.03 12.54
C MET A 354 3.76 -6.70 13.30
N GLY A 355 3.70 -6.73 14.64
CA GLY A 355 3.62 -5.54 15.49
C GLY A 355 4.95 -4.79 15.62
N SER A 356 6.04 -5.42 15.20
CA SER A 356 7.32 -4.78 15.00
C SER A 356 7.60 -4.64 13.51
N ARG A 357 8.04 -3.46 13.07
CA ARG A 357 8.61 -3.33 11.71
C ARG A 357 9.85 -4.22 11.55
N ASN A 358 10.48 -4.69 12.62
CA ASN A 358 11.67 -5.52 12.56
C ASN A 358 11.44 -6.87 11.86
N TYR A 359 10.23 -7.42 11.97
CA TYR A 359 10.02 -8.85 11.81
C TYR A 359 8.91 -9.14 10.82
N THR A 360 9.35 -9.67 9.69
CA THR A 360 8.54 -9.93 8.51
C THR A 360 8.54 -11.42 8.19
N TYR A 361 8.73 -12.21 9.26
CA TYR A 361 8.77 -13.67 9.24
C TYR A 361 7.35 -14.28 9.22
N CYS A 362 6.33 -13.44 9.01
CA CYS A 362 4.95 -13.84 8.78
C CYS A 362 4.65 -13.87 7.26
N PRO A 363 4.24 -15.01 6.67
CA PRO A 363 3.79 -15.09 5.27
C PRO A 363 2.57 -14.19 4.95
N TYR A 364 1.93 -13.69 6.00
CA TYR A 364 0.88 -12.69 5.94
C TYR A 364 1.40 -11.29 5.56
N TRP A 365 2.59 -10.96 6.08
CA TRP A 365 3.20 -9.64 6.06
C TRP A 365 3.59 -9.22 4.64
N LEU A 366 4.35 -10.06 3.93
CA LEU A 366 4.97 -9.74 2.65
C LEU A 366 3.94 -9.45 1.56
N PRO A 367 3.04 -10.37 1.17
CA PRO A 367 2.17 -10.12 0.04
C PRO A 367 0.79 -9.59 0.40
N ASN A 368 0.23 -9.81 1.59
CA ASN A 368 -1.21 -9.57 1.76
C ASN A 368 -1.54 -8.17 2.29
N HIS A 369 -0.84 -7.70 3.31
CA HIS A 369 -1.01 -6.34 3.79
C HIS A 369 -0.35 -5.32 2.86
N HIS A 370 0.91 -5.57 2.50
CA HIS A 370 1.67 -4.65 1.67
C HIS A 370 1.39 -4.76 0.17
N ALA A 371 0.72 -5.78 -0.39
CA ALA A 371 0.28 -5.69 -1.80
C ALA A 371 -0.92 -4.78 -1.98
N PHE A 372 -1.69 -4.53 -0.92
CA PHE A 372 -2.79 -3.58 -0.97
C PHE A 372 -2.29 -2.13 -1.04
N GLY A 373 -1.18 -1.78 -0.35
CA GLY A 373 -0.58 -0.44 -0.45
C GLY A 373 -0.28 0.01 -1.92
N PRO A 374 0.40 -0.81 -2.74
CA PRO A 374 0.57 -0.60 -4.16
C PRO A 374 -0.71 -0.71 -5.00
N GLU A 375 -1.76 -1.40 -4.54
CA GLU A 375 -3.08 -1.34 -5.19
C GLU A 375 -3.79 0.00 -4.91
N MET A 376 -3.56 0.61 -3.75
CA MET A 376 -3.98 1.98 -3.45
C MET A 376 -3.23 3.01 -4.30
N ASP A 377 -1.99 2.71 -4.72
CA ASP A 377 -1.27 3.52 -5.70
C ASP A 377 -1.87 3.42 -7.13
N ILE A 378 -2.66 2.38 -7.44
CA ILE A 378 -3.30 2.21 -8.77
C ILE A 378 -4.58 3.08 -8.88
N LEU A 379 -5.03 3.67 -7.77
CA LEU A 379 -6.18 4.58 -7.75
C LEU A 379 -5.83 6.04 -8.07
N PHE A 380 -4.56 6.38 -8.37
CA PHE A 380 -4.10 7.73 -8.73
C PHE A 380 -3.19 7.79 -9.95
#